data_AF-A0AAD1RUW8-F1
#
_entry.id   AF-A0AAD1RUW8-F1
#
_cell.length_a   1.000
_cell.length_b   1.000
_cell.length_c   1.000
_cell.angle_alpha   90.00
_cell.angle_beta   90.00
_cell.angle_gamma   90.00
#
_symmetry.space_group_name_H-M   'P 1'
#
loop_
_entity.id
_entity.type
_entity.pdbx_description
1 polymer ?
#
loop_
_entity_poly.entity_id
_entity_poly.type
_entity_poly.pdbx_seq_one_letter_code
_entity_poly.pdbx_strand_id
1 'polypeptide(L)'
;MEGINQRTEIIENRLHSQEQSHLDLVETVKELQQAEKLADAEDRSRRNNLRIRGIPDNIDSQELQNYFQTMVKSALPNVKNTDLLLDRIHRLPKPGNAPPAALNDMIVRFHYYHIKKEFLGAEITAA
;
A
#
# COMPACT_ATOMS: atom_id res chain seq x y z
N MET A 1 9.94 -8.57 -62.54
CA MET A 1 8.90 -9.22 -61.71
C MET A 1 9.50 -9.76 -60.42
N GLU A 2 10.62 -10.48 -60.46
CA GLU A 2 11.21 -11.17 -59.30
C GLU A 2 11.69 -10.24 -58.16
N GLY A 3 12.37 -9.12 -58.48
CA GLY A 3 12.81 -8.16 -57.46
C GLY A 3 11.69 -7.32 -56.81
N ILE A 4 10.50 -7.28 -57.41
CA ILE A 4 9.32 -6.65 -56.79
C ILE A 4 8.75 -7.59 -55.72
N ASN A 5 8.64 -8.89 -56.04
CA ASN A 5 8.14 -9.89 -55.09
C ASN A 5 9.02 -9.99 -53.83
N GLN A 6 10.35 -9.97 -53.98
CA GLN A 6 11.28 -9.97 -52.83
C GLN A 6 11.12 -8.73 -51.95
N ARG A 7 10.90 -7.55 -52.54
CA ARG A 7 10.64 -6.31 -51.78
C ARG A 7 9.30 -6.36 -51.06
N THR A 8 8.27 -6.93 -51.69
CA THR A 8 6.95 -7.12 -51.08
C THR A 8 7.05 -8.04 -49.87
N GLU A 9 7.73 -9.19 -49.99
CA GLU A 9 7.91 -10.16 -48.91
C GLU A 9 8.66 -9.56 -47.70
N ILE A 10 9.72 -8.77 -47.94
CA ILE A 10 10.46 -8.08 -46.86
C ILE A 10 9.56 -7.07 -46.14
N ILE A 11 8.73 -6.33 -46.88
CA ILE A 11 7.81 -5.35 -46.29
C ILE A 11 6.73 -6.06 -45.49
N GLU A 12 6.14 -7.14 -46.00
CA GLU A 12 5.12 -7.93 -45.30
C GLU A 12 5.66 -8.52 -44.00
N ASN A 13 6.86 -9.11 -44.02
CA ASN A 13 7.49 -9.65 -42.82
C ASN A 13 7.80 -8.57 -41.77
N ARG A 14 8.27 -7.39 -42.21
CA ARG A 14 8.50 -6.25 -41.31
C ARG A 14 7.20 -5.71 -40.75
N LEU A 15 6.17 -5.59 -41.57
CA LEU A 15 4.85 -5.13 -41.17
C LEU A 15 4.27 -6.10 -40.13
N HIS A 16 4.33 -7.40 -40.39
CA HIS A 16 3.87 -8.42 -39.46
C HIS A 16 4.61 -8.37 -38.11
N SER A 17 5.95 -8.25 -38.13
CA SER A 17 6.74 -8.09 -36.91
C SER A 17 6.39 -6.81 -36.14
N GLN A 18 6.14 -5.72 -36.85
CA GLN A 18 5.75 -4.44 -36.24
C GLN A 18 4.34 -4.50 -35.66
N GLU A 19 3.39 -5.15 -36.34
CA GLU A 19 2.03 -5.39 -35.86
C GLU A 19 2.07 -6.22 -34.58
N GLN A 20 2.84 -7.31 -34.54
CA GLN A 20 3.00 -8.12 -33.34
C GLN A 20 3.57 -7.29 -32.18
N SER A 21 4.65 -6.55 -32.42
CA SER A 21 5.25 -5.69 -31.40
C SER A 21 4.28 -4.63 -30.88
N HIS A 22 3.45 -4.08 -31.77
CA HIS A 22 2.42 -3.11 -31.40
C HIS A 22 1.33 -3.75 -30.54
N LEU A 23 0.86 -4.95 -30.89
CA LEU A 23 -0.12 -5.68 -30.09
C LEU A 23 0.40 -5.98 -28.69
N ASP A 24 1.65 -6.48 -28.58
CA ASP A 24 2.30 -6.77 -27.30
C ASP A 24 2.44 -5.50 -26.44
N LEU A 25 2.80 -4.37 -27.05
CA LEU A 25 2.91 -3.09 -26.37
C LEU A 25 1.55 -2.57 -25.89
N VAL A 26 0.50 -2.69 -26.72
CA VAL A 26 -0.86 -2.31 -26.35
C VAL A 26 -1.36 -3.14 -25.16
N GLU A 27 -1.08 -4.44 -25.16
CA GLU A 27 -1.41 -5.32 -24.03
C GLU A 27 -0.68 -4.91 -22.75
N THR A 28 0.65 -4.70 -22.83
CA THR A 28 1.46 -4.25 -21.69
C THR A 28 0.96 -2.92 -21.12
N VAL A 29 0.65 -1.94 -21.97
CA VAL A 29 0.12 -0.64 -21.53
C VAL A 29 -1.22 -0.81 -20.81
N LYS A 30 -2.09 -1.69 -21.32
CA LYS A 30 -3.39 -1.98 -20.71
C LYS A 30 -3.23 -2.61 -19.32
N GLU A 31 -2.29 -3.55 -19.16
CA GLU A 31 -1.99 -4.17 -17.88
C GLU A 31 -1.47 -3.14 -16.86
N LEU A 32 -0.54 -2.28 -17.27
CA LEU A 32 0.00 -1.22 -16.40
C LEU A 32 -1.08 -0.24 -15.95
N GLN A 33 -1.98 0.16 -16.85
CA GLN A 33 -3.12 1.03 -16.51
C GLN A 33 -4.09 0.36 -15.52
N GLN A 34 -4.28 -0.95 -15.61
CA GLN A 34 -5.09 -1.69 -14.65
C GLN A 34 -4.39 -1.79 -13.30
N ALA A 35 -3.08 -2.07 -13.29
CA ALA A 35 -2.28 -2.12 -12.07
C ALA A 35 -2.31 -0.77 -11.33
N GLU A 36 -2.18 0.35 -12.05
CA GLU A 36 -2.26 1.70 -11.47
C GLU A 36 -3.63 1.96 -10.83
N LYS A 37 -4.72 1.61 -11.53
CA LYS A 37 -6.08 1.76 -10.99
C LYS A 37 -6.30 0.92 -9.73
N LEU A 38 -5.77 -0.30 -9.70
CA LEU A 38 -5.85 -1.17 -8.53
C LEU A 38 -5.05 -0.59 -7.36
N ALA A 39 -3.81 -0.14 -7.60
CA ALA A 39 -2.97 0.49 -6.58
C ALA A 39 -3.66 1.71 -5.96
N ASP A 40 -4.19 2.60 -6.79
CA ASP A 40 -4.90 3.81 -6.32
C ASP A 40 -6.19 3.47 -5.54
N ALA A 41 -6.93 2.44 -5.96
CA ALA A 41 -8.09 1.94 -5.21
C ALA A 41 -7.69 1.35 -3.84
N GLU A 42 -6.61 0.57 -3.78
CA GLU A 42 -6.08 0.03 -2.53
C GLU A 42 -5.59 1.13 -1.58
N ASP A 43 -4.87 2.12 -2.11
CA ASP A 43 -4.34 3.24 -1.33
C ASP A 43 -5.46 4.09 -0.76
N ARG A 44 -6.53 4.35 -1.52
CA ARG A 44 -7.72 5.04 -1.01
C ARG A 44 -8.41 4.24 0.08
N SER A 45 -8.53 2.94 -0.09
CA SER A 45 -9.14 2.03 0.89
C SER A 45 -8.34 1.99 2.20
N ARG A 46 -7.00 1.98 2.11
CA ARG A 46 -6.09 1.90 3.27
C ARG A 46 -5.64 3.25 3.80
N ARG A 47 -6.10 4.36 3.21
CA ARG A 47 -5.63 5.72 3.54
C ARG A 47 -5.75 6.07 5.02
N ASN A 48 -6.78 5.57 5.69
CA ASN A 48 -7.01 5.81 7.12
C ASN A 48 -6.31 4.78 8.03
N ASN A 49 -5.67 3.76 7.48
CA ASN A 49 -4.97 2.75 8.26
C ASN A 49 -3.55 3.24 8.60
N LEU A 50 -3.12 2.96 9.83
CA LEU A 50 -1.77 3.16 10.33
C LEU A 50 -1.26 1.81 10.85
N ARG A 51 -0.07 1.41 10.40
CA ARG A 51 0.61 0.20 10.85
C ARG A 51 1.67 0.57 11.87
N ILE A 52 1.63 -0.05 13.04
CA ILE A 52 2.54 0.19 14.16
C ILE A 52 3.34 -1.09 14.38
N ARG A 53 4.66 -0.95 14.38
CA ARG A 53 5.61 -2.06 14.49
C ARG A 53 6.22 -2.13 15.87
N GLY A 54 6.70 -3.31 16.27
CA GLY A 54 7.39 -3.50 17.54
C GLY A 54 6.47 -3.57 18.76
N ILE A 55 5.19 -3.90 18.57
CA ILE A 55 4.26 -4.09 19.68
C ILE A 55 4.58 -5.43 20.37
N PRO A 56 4.88 -5.44 21.68
CA PRO A 56 5.13 -6.67 22.43
C PRO A 56 4.00 -7.71 22.23
N ASP A 57 4.36 -8.98 21.97
CA ASP A 57 3.37 -10.04 21.69
C ASP A 57 2.53 -10.44 22.92
N ASN A 58 2.93 -10.04 24.13
CA ASN A 58 2.23 -10.30 25.38
C ASN A 58 1.02 -9.39 25.65
N ILE A 59 0.78 -8.39 24.80
CA ILE A 59 -0.41 -7.52 24.93
C ILE A 59 -1.60 -8.19 24.25
N ASP A 60 -2.63 -8.48 25.03
CA ASP A 60 -3.84 -9.11 24.53
C ASP A 60 -4.63 -8.18 23.60
N SER A 61 -5.39 -8.78 22.68
CA SER A 61 -6.20 -8.03 21.71
C SER A 61 -7.18 -7.05 22.36
N GLN A 62 -7.68 -7.38 23.57
CA GLN A 62 -8.59 -6.52 24.33
C GLN A 62 -7.87 -5.29 24.93
N GLU A 63 -6.57 -5.40 25.18
CA GLU A 63 -5.76 -4.34 25.79
C GLU A 63 -5.11 -3.42 24.76
N LEU A 64 -5.09 -3.80 23.48
CA LEU A 64 -4.46 -3.03 22.39
C LEU A 64 -4.95 -1.58 22.34
N GLN A 65 -6.24 -1.35 22.58
CA GLN A 65 -6.79 0.00 22.60
C GLN A 65 -6.20 0.85 23.74
N ASN A 66 -6.12 0.29 24.94
CA ASN A 66 -5.54 0.97 26.11
C ASN A 66 -4.04 1.18 25.92
N TYR A 67 -3.36 0.18 25.37
CA TYR A 67 -1.94 0.27 25.04
C TYR A 67 -1.67 1.38 24.02
N PHE A 68 -2.40 1.42 22.91
CA PHE A 68 -2.26 2.47 21.89
C PHE A 68 -2.51 3.85 22.49
N GLN A 69 -3.58 4.00 23.28
CA GLN A 69 -3.88 5.26 23.96
C GLN A 69 -2.75 5.71 24.92
N THR A 70 -2.14 4.77 25.65
CA THR A 70 -1.03 5.07 26.57
C THR A 70 0.23 5.45 25.80
N MET A 71 0.55 4.70 24.74
CA MET A 71 1.66 4.98 23.84
C MET A 71 1.53 6.38 23.24
N VAL A 72 0.34 6.72 22.71
CA VAL A 72 0.11 8.05 22.13
C VAL A 72 0.24 9.16 23.18
N LYS A 73 -0.33 9.01 24.37
CA LYS A 73 -0.15 10.01 25.45
C LYS A 73 1.33 10.22 25.79
N SER A 74 2.13 9.15 25.78
CA SER A 74 3.56 9.23 26.09
C SER A 74 4.39 9.85 24.96
N ALA A 75 4.11 9.51 23.71
CA ALA A 75 4.85 9.97 22.55
C ALA A 75 4.42 11.38 22.10
N LEU A 76 3.13 11.68 22.24
CA LEU A 76 2.48 12.88 21.72
C LEU A 76 1.58 13.50 22.80
N PRO A 77 2.16 14.09 23.86
CA PRO A 77 1.39 14.62 25.00
C PRO A 77 0.45 15.78 24.62
N ASN A 78 0.71 16.44 23.49
CA ASN A 78 -0.11 17.53 22.97
C ASN A 78 -1.35 17.04 22.19
N VAL A 79 -1.38 15.77 21.79
CA VAL A 79 -2.52 15.17 21.10
C VAL A 79 -3.51 14.69 22.15
N LYS A 80 -4.72 15.29 22.19
CA LYS A 80 -5.73 14.84 23.14
C LYS A 80 -6.32 13.51 22.66
N ASN A 81 -6.42 12.54 23.58
CA ASN A 81 -7.00 11.23 23.27
C ASN A 81 -8.43 11.28 22.73
N THR A 82 -9.20 12.32 23.08
CA THR A 82 -10.56 12.55 22.57
C THR A 82 -10.59 12.82 21.06
N ASP A 83 -9.47 13.28 20.50
CA ASP A 83 -9.39 13.65 19.08
C ASP A 83 -9.12 12.41 18.22
N LEU A 84 -8.70 11.30 18.84
CA LEU A 84 -8.33 10.05 18.19
C LEU A 84 -9.52 9.08 18.14
N LEU A 85 -10.53 9.42 17.33
CA LEU A 85 -11.61 8.49 17.01
C LEU A 85 -11.09 7.39 16.08
N LEU A 86 -11.18 6.14 16.54
CA LEU A 86 -10.73 4.96 15.81
C LEU A 86 -11.93 4.10 15.41
N ASP A 87 -11.91 3.60 14.17
CA ASP A 87 -12.89 2.61 13.71
C ASP A 87 -12.54 1.20 14.21
N ARG A 88 -11.24 0.85 14.14
CA ARG A 88 -10.76 -0.49 14.45
C ARG A 88 -9.31 -0.47 14.92
N ILE A 89 -8.99 -1.39 15.82
CA ILE A 89 -7.63 -1.69 16.26
C ILE A 89 -7.50 -3.21 16.42
N HIS A 90 -6.50 -3.80 15.79
CA HIS A 90 -6.23 -5.23 15.88
C HIS A 90 -4.79 -5.56 15.48
N ARG A 91 -4.35 -6.77 15.82
CA ARG A 91 -3.07 -7.31 15.34
C ARG A 91 -3.19 -7.79 13.90
N LEU A 92 -2.14 -7.56 13.12
CA LEU A 92 -1.95 -8.18 11.83
C LEU A 92 -1.32 -9.56 12.01
N PRO A 93 -1.79 -10.57 11.25
CA PRO A 93 -1.11 -11.87 11.22
C PRO A 93 0.31 -11.70 10.66
N LYS A 94 1.27 -12.48 11.19
CA LYS A 94 2.62 -12.52 10.64
C LYS A 94 2.56 -13.02 9.19
N PRO A 95 3.26 -12.39 8.24
CA PRO A 95 3.42 -12.99 6.92
C PRO A 95 4.12 -14.35 7.06
N GLY A 96 3.78 -15.33 6.22
CA GLY A 96 4.31 -16.69 6.33
C GLY A 96 5.84 -16.79 6.29
N ASN A 97 6.50 -15.79 5.70
CA ASN A 97 7.96 -15.71 5.59
C ASN A 97 8.61 -14.91 6.75
N ALA A 98 7.85 -14.51 7.78
CA ALA A 98 8.40 -13.75 8.90
C ALA A 98 9.36 -14.60 9.74
N PRO A 99 10.46 -14.02 10.24
CA PRO A 99 11.31 -14.68 11.23
C PRO A 99 10.50 -15.14 12.45
N PRO A 100 10.85 -16.26 13.09
CA PRO A 100 10.15 -16.74 14.29
C PRO A 100 10.11 -15.72 15.44
N ALA A 101 11.14 -14.86 15.53
CA ALA A 101 11.26 -13.81 16.53
C ALA A 101 10.54 -12.49 16.16
N ALA A 102 9.95 -12.37 14.96
CA ALA A 102 9.27 -11.15 14.56
C ALA A 102 8.00 -10.96 15.39
N LEU A 103 7.81 -9.77 15.95
CA LEU A 103 6.61 -9.40 16.69
C LEU A 103 5.43 -9.17 15.73
N ASN A 104 4.20 -9.39 16.20
CA ASN A 104 3.01 -9.04 15.43
C ASN A 104 2.84 -7.52 15.37
N ASP A 105 2.67 -7.01 14.16
CA ASP A 105 2.33 -5.60 13.98
C ASP A 105 0.87 -5.34 14.37
N MET A 106 0.58 -4.09 14.71
CA MET A 106 -0.76 -3.61 14.99
C MET A 106 -1.22 -2.73 13.83
N ILE A 107 -2.48 -2.84 13.45
CA ILE A 107 -3.12 -1.91 12.51
C ILE A 107 -4.24 -1.16 13.22
N VAL A 108 -4.20 0.16 13.06
CA VAL A 108 -5.16 1.11 13.60
C VAL A 108 -5.84 1.80 12.43
N ARG A 109 -7.17 1.84 12.41
CA ARG A 109 -7.93 2.62 11.42
C ARG A 109 -8.51 3.85 12.11
N PHE A 110 -8.10 5.02 11.65
CA PHE A 110 -8.68 6.29 12.08
C PHE A 110 -10.05 6.48 11.43
N HIS A 111 -11.00 7.00 12.20
CA HIS A 111 -12.31 7.35 11.68
C HIS A 111 -12.20 8.48 10.63
N TYR A 112 -11.39 9.49 10.95
CA TYR A 112 -11.15 10.64 10.08
C TYR A 112 -9.72 10.70 9.53
N TYR A 113 -9.60 10.95 8.22
CA TYR A 113 -8.31 11.05 7.54
C TYR A 113 -7.45 12.23 8.04
N HIS A 114 -8.07 13.40 8.28
CA HIS A 114 -7.35 14.59 8.73
C HIS A 114 -6.68 14.36 10.09
N ILE A 115 -7.33 13.63 11.00
CA ILE A 115 -6.76 13.25 12.30
C ILE A 115 -5.52 12.36 12.11
N LYS A 116 -5.57 11.36 11.22
CA LYS A 116 -4.37 10.55 10.90
C LYS A 116 -3.22 11.44 10.39
N LYS A 117 -3.54 12.41 9.53
CA LYS A 117 -2.54 13.31 8.93
C LYS A 117 -1.89 14.20 9.98
N GLU A 118 -2.69 14.79 10.87
CA GLU A 118 -2.20 15.60 11.99
C GLU A 118 -1.37 14.75 12.96
N PHE A 119 -1.85 13.55 13.28
CA PHE A 119 -1.12 12.58 14.11
C PHE A 119 0.28 12.29 13.56
N LEU A 120 0.40 12.01 12.25
CA LEU A 120 1.68 11.77 11.61
C LEU A 120 2.55 13.04 11.52
N GLY A 121 1.94 14.21 11.32
CA GLY A 121 2.67 15.49 11.29
C GLY A 121 3.26 15.87 12.65
N ALA A 122 2.57 15.52 13.74
CA ALA A 122 3.04 15.76 15.10
C ALA A 122 4.30 14.95 15.43
N GLU A 123 4.40 13.69 14.98
CA GLU A 123 5.61 12.88 15.18
C GLU A 123 6.81 13.40 14.39
N ILE A 124 6.62 13.81 13.13
CA ILE A 124 7.73 14.27 12.27
C ILE A 124 8.37 15.55 12.81
N THR A 125 7.62 16.38 13.54
CA THR A 125 8.14 17.64 14.11
C THR A 125 8.87 17.42 15.45
N ALA A 126 8.66 16.26 16.09
CA ALA A 126 9.23 15.94 17.40
C ALA A 126 10.55 15.14 17.34
N ALA A 127 10.99 14.74 16.14
CA ALA A 127 12.24 14.01 15.87
C ALA A 127 13.27 14.92 15.19
#